data_AF-A0A7S3KXJ1-F1
#
_entry.id   AF-A0A7S3KXJ1-F1
#
_cell.length_a   1.000
_cell.length_b   1.000
_cell.length_c   1.000
_cell.angle_alpha   90.00
_cell.angle_beta   90.00
_cell.angle_gamma   90.00
#
_symmetry.space_group_name_H-M   'P 1'
#
loop_
_entity.id
_entity.type
_entity.pdbx_description
1 polymer ?
#
loop_
_entity_poly.entity_id
_entity_poly.type
_entity_poly.pdbx_seq_one_letter_code
_entity_poly.pdbx_strand_id
1 'polypeptide(L)'
;EAKEKKKETPINEVFDILPVSGILKEGETETVEFTYYAGHGKEYNGIAVCSVDGGPDYQVPLQGKSSFVSYQLSTTEIDFGEINYCSHDSKDFYLENAGK
;
A
#
# COMPACT_ATOMS: atom_id res chain seq x y z
N GLU A 1 14.96 -15.90 26.46
CA GLU A 1 14.43 -14.63 25.93
C GLU A 1 13.21 -14.93 25.07
N ALA A 2 12.03 -14.44 25.46
CA ALA A 2 10.78 -14.73 24.77
C ALA A 2 10.65 -13.79 23.56
N LYS A 3 10.55 -14.35 22.35
CA LYS A 3 10.20 -13.60 21.14
C LYS A 3 8.79 -13.03 21.32
N GLU A 4 8.69 -11.73 21.48
CA GLU A 4 7.43 -11.00 21.52
C GLU A 4 6.69 -11.20 20.19
N LYS A 5 5.61 -11.98 20.21
CA LYS A 5 4.74 -12.14 19.04
C LYS A 5 4.01 -10.81 18.82
N LYS A 6 4.44 -10.02 17.82
CA LYS A 6 3.68 -8.85 17.35
C LYS A 6 2.25 -9.31 17.03
N LYS A 7 1.25 -8.77 17.75
CA LYS A 7 -0.16 -8.97 17.42
C LYS A 7 -0.39 -8.51 15.97
N GLU A 8 -0.95 -9.40 15.16
CA GLU A 8 -1.42 -9.06 13.82
C GLU A 8 -2.66 -8.16 13.94
N THR A 9 -2.74 -7.16 13.06
CA THR A 9 -3.88 -6.25 13.03
C THR A 9 -5.02 -7.03 12.37
N PRO A 10 -6.23 -7.09 12.96
CA PRO A 10 -7.32 -7.86 12.39
C PRO A 10 -7.72 -7.28 11.02
N ILE A 11 -8.18 -8.15 10.11
CA ILE A 11 -8.37 -7.81 8.70
C ILE A 11 -9.39 -6.67 8.47
N ASN A 12 -10.38 -6.56 9.36
CA ASN A 12 -11.41 -5.51 9.35
C ASN A 12 -10.89 -4.13 9.80
N GLU A 13 -9.70 -4.05 10.37
CA GLU A 13 -9.03 -2.77 10.66
C GLU A 13 -8.05 -2.36 9.54
N VAL A 14 -7.79 -3.27 8.60
CA VAL A 14 -6.80 -3.09 7.53
C VAL A 14 -7.46 -2.87 6.17
N PHE A 15 -8.60 -3.52 5.92
CA PHE A 15 -9.41 -3.28 4.73
C PHE A 15 -10.65 -2.46 5.09
N ASP A 16 -10.95 -1.46 4.27
CA ASP A 16 -12.19 -0.69 4.31
C ASP A 16 -12.91 -0.80 2.97
N ILE A 17 -14.24 -0.80 2.99
CA ILE A 17 -15.09 -0.96 1.81
C ILE A 17 -16.19 0.09 1.87
N LEU A 18 -16.27 0.95 0.86
CA LEU A 18 -17.24 2.04 0.83
C LEU A 18 -17.92 2.16 -0.54
N PRO A 19 -19.26 2.24 -0.61
CA PRO A 19 -20.21 1.95 0.47
C PRO A 19 -20.25 0.45 0.83
N VAL A 20 -20.54 0.12 2.09
CA VAL A 20 -20.73 -1.29 2.54
C VAL A 20 -22.06 -1.90 2.10
N SER A 21 -23.04 -1.06 1.77
CA SER A 21 -24.39 -1.48 1.37
C SER A 21 -25.04 -0.37 0.57
N GLY A 22 -25.85 -0.73 -0.42
CA GLY A 22 -26.57 0.19 -1.28
C GLY A 22 -27.82 -0.47 -1.88
N ILE A 23 -28.54 0.27 -2.70
CA ILE A 23 -29.69 -0.24 -3.47
C ILE A 23 -29.46 0.15 -4.93
N LEU A 24 -29.43 -0.85 -5.80
CA LEU A 24 -29.30 -0.66 -7.24
C LEU A 24 -30.64 -0.88 -7.93
N LYS A 25 -31.05 0.07 -8.76
CA LYS A 25 -32.20 -0.09 -9.66
C LYS A 25 -31.80 -0.83 -10.94
N GLU A 26 -32.79 -1.22 -11.73
CA GLU A 26 -32.57 -1.85 -13.02
C GLU A 26 -31.73 -0.95 -13.94
N GLY A 27 -30.61 -1.49 -14.43
CA GLY A 27 -29.66 -0.78 -15.28
C GLY A 27 -28.73 0.20 -14.56
N GLU A 28 -28.85 0.33 -13.24
CA GLU A 28 -27.96 1.18 -12.44
C GLU A 28 -26.61 0.49 -12.20
N THR A 29 -25.57 1.29 -11.99
CA THR A 29 -24.24 0.82 -11.62
C THR A 29 -23.71 1.71 -10.51
N GLU A 30 -23.16 1.10 -9.47
CA GLU A 30 -22.53 1.77 -8.35
C GLU A 30 -21.06 1.37 -8.28
N THR A 31 -20.21 2.33 -7.95
CA THR A 31 -18.78 2.08 -7.73
C THR A 31 -18.55 1.85 -6.25
N VAL A 32 -17.91 0.73 -5.91
CA VAL A 32 -17.49 0.40 -4.55
C VAL A 32 -15.98 0.51 -4.46
N GLU A 33 -15.50 1.31 -3.51
CA GLU A 33 -14.10 1.51 -3.23
C GLU A 33 -13.61 0.51 -2.17
N PHE A 34 -12.45 -0.10 -2.43
CA PHE A 34 -11.76 -0.99 -1.50
C PHE A 34 -10.43 -0.34 -1.13
N THR A 35 -10.25 -0.05 0.16
CA THR A 35 -9.03 0.57 0.68
C THR A 35 -8.25 -0.40 1.54
N TYR A 36 -6.93 -0.43 1.39
CA TYR A 36 -6.02 -1.28 2.15
C TYR A 36 -4.98 -0.43 2.92
N TYR A 37 -5.13 -0.35 4.24
CA TYR A 37 -4.26 0.38 5.16
C TYR A 37 -3.14 -0.52 5.70
N ALA A 38 -2.17 -0.79 4.85
CA ALA A 38 -1.10 -1.71 5.16
C ALA A 38 -0.08 -1.15 6.17
N GLY A 39 0.13 -1.84 7.28
CA GLY A 39 1.35 -1.66 8.09
C GLY A 39 2.61 -2.11 7.33
N HIS A 40 3.79 -1.69 7.78
CA HIS A 40 5.05 -2.05 7.11
C HIS A 40 5.32 -3.55 7.11
N GLY A 41 5.61 -4.11 5.92
CA GLY A 41 6.12 -5.47 5.77
C GLY A 41 5.11 -6.58 6.05
N LYS A 42 3.81 -6.33 5.85
CA LYS A 42 2.73 -7.29 6.13
C LYS A 42 2.00 -7.71 4.85
N GLU A 43 1.56 -8.95 4.85
CA GLU A 43 0.67 -9.53 3.84
C GLU A 43 -0.65 -9.93 4.50
N TYR A 44 -1.77 -9.55 3.88
CA TYR A 44 -3.11 -9.96 4.28
C TYR A 44 -3.85 -10.55 3.07
N ASN A 45 -4.52 -11.66 3.33
CA ASN A 45 -5.39 -12.32 2.36
C ASN A 45 -6.75 -12.53 3.03
N GLY A 46 -7.83 -12.23 2.32
CA GLY A 46 -9.20 -12.35 2.82
C GLY A 46 -10.20 -12.51 1.68
N ILE A 47 -11.46 -12.68 2.05
CA ILE A 47 -12.58 -12.74 1.10
C ILE A 47 -13.67 -11.82 1.64
N ALA A 48 -14.04 -10.81 0.87
CA ALA A 48 -15.25 -10.04 1.12
C ALA A 48 -16.43 -10.78 0.49
N VAL A 49 -17.57 -10.79 1.18
CA VAL A 49 -18.80 -11.41 0.69
C VAL A 49 -19.84 -10.31 0.48
N CYS A 50 -20.34 -10.20 -0.74
CA CYS A 50 -21.43 -9.32 -1.10
C CYS A 50 -22.71 -10.15 -1.19
N SER A 51 -23.64 -9.92 -0.26
CA SER A 51 -24.94 -10.58 -0.22
C SER A 51 -25.99 -9.72 -0.90
N VAL A 52 -26.75 -10.33 -1.81
CA VAL A 52 -27.87 -9.68 -2.50
C VAL A 52 -29.18 -10.21 -1.92
N ASP A 53 -30.09 -9.32 -1.52
CA ASP A 53 -31.39 -9.74 -0.97
C ASP A 53 -32.20 -10.53 -2.03
N GLY A 54 -32.63 -11.73 -1.68
CA GLY A 54 -33.26 -12.69 -2.60
C GLY A 54 -32.34 -13.25 -3.69
N GLY A 55 -31.05 -12.90 -3.69
CA GLY A 55 -30.05 -13.34 -4.65
C GLY A 55 -28.95 -14.22 -4.04
N PRO A 56 -27.92 -14.58 -4.83
CA PRO A 56 -26.77 -15.33 -4.33
C PRO A 56 -25.75 -14.42 -3.65
N ASP A 57 -24.88 -15.05 -2.85
CA ASP A 57 -23.70 -14.41 -2.29
C ASP A 57 -22.55 -14.42 -3.30
N TYR A 58 -21.88 -13.27 -3.47
CA TYR A 58 -20.73 -13.10 -4.33
C TYR A 58 -19.45 -12.93 -3.51
N GLN A 59 -18.43 -13.71 -3.83
CA GLN A 59 -17.14 -13.66 -3.15
C GLN A 59 -16.16 -12.80 -3.92
N VAL A 60 -15.52 -11.86 -3.23
CA VAL A 60 -14.49 -10.97 -3.75
C VAL A 60 -13.19 -11.25 -2.99
N PRO A 61 -12.19 -11.91 -3.62
CA PRO A 61 -10.91 -12.16 -2.97
C PRO A 61 -10.13 -10.86 -2.79
N LEU A 62 -9.66 -10.63 -1.56
CA LEU A 62 -8.86 -9.47 -1.18
C LEU A 62 -7.42 -9.93 -0.92
N GLN A 63 -6.46 -9.28 -1.58
CA GLN A 63 -5.04 -9.50 -1.35
C GLN A 63 -4.34 -8.15 -1.20
N GLY A 64 -3.69 -7.96 -0.05
CA GLY A 64 -2.92 -6.77 0.27
C GLY A 64 -1.51 -7.17 0.69
N LYS A 65 -0.49 -6.60 0.05
CA LYS A 65 0.91 -6.80 0.42
C LYS A 65 1.58 -5.46 0.60
N SER A 66 2.39 -5.35 1.64
CA SER A 66 3.21 -4.18 1.90
C SER A 66 4.62 -4.61 2.26
N SER A 67 5.59 -3.88 1.74
CA SER A 67 7.01 -4.08 1.96
C SER A 67 7.56 -2.96 2.84
N PHE A 68 8.72 -3.18 3.46
CA PHE A 68 9.50 -2.07 4.00
C PHE A 68 10.06 -1.24 2.85
N VAL A 69 10.14 0.07 3.05
CA VAL A 69 10.86 0.93 2.11
C VAL A 69 12.34 0.54 2.20
N SER A 70 12.86 0.00 1.11
CA SER A 70 14.25 -0.42 0.98
C SER A 70 14.82 0.29 -0.23
N TYR A 71 15.85 1.09 -0.02
CA TYR A 71 16.50 1.86 -1.06
C TYR A 71 17.99 1.88 -0.83
N GLN A 72 18.73 2.06 -1.92
CA GLN A 72 20.17 2.20 -1.89
C GLN A 72 20.54 3.53 -2.54
N LEU A 73 21.37 4.31 -1.84
CA LEU A 73 21.92 5.56 -2.34
C LEU A 73 23.38 5.34 -2.72
N SER A 74 23.80 5.88 -3.87
CA SER A 74 25.21 5.86 -4.26
C SER A 74 26.09 6.68 -3.33
N THR A 75 25.54 7.75 -2.76
CA THR A 75 26.17 8.57 -1.72
C THR A 75 25.09 9.23 -0.87
N THR A 76 25.42 9.54 0.38
CA THR A 76 24.57 10.33 1.30
C THR A 76 25.04 11.78 1.43
N GLU A 77 26.20 12.09 0.85
CA GLU A 77 26.83 13.40 0.88
C GLU A 77 27.35 13.74 -0.51
N ILE A 78 27.09 14.98 -0.95
CA ILE A 78 27.59 15.51 -2.22
C ILE A 78 28.38 16.77 -1.89
N ASP A 79 29.69 16.61 -1.71
CA ASP A 79 30.60 17.73 -1.52
C ASP A 79 31.04 18.28 -2.88
N PHE A 80 30.79 19.55 -3.15
CA PHE A 80 31.22 20.24 -4.38
C PHE A 80 32.56 20.97 -4.24
N GLY A 81 33.11 21.09 -3.02
CA GLY A 81 34.32 21.85 -2.75
C GLY A 81 34.18 23.33 -3.10
N GLU A 82 35.27 23.95 -3.56
CA GLU A 82 35.30 25.35 -3.99
C GLU A 82 34.84 25.51 -5.44
N ILE A 83 33.73 26.23 -5.65
CA ILE A 83 33.23 26.61 -6.97
C ILE A 83 33.58 28.07 -7.25
N ASN A 84 34.22 28.33 -8.39
CA ASN A 84 34.58 29.68 -8.82
C ASN A 84 33.33 30.54 -9.08
N TYR A 85 33.44 31.84 -8.79
CA TYR A 85 32.38 32.80 -9.07
C TYR A 85 32.00 32.79 -10.57
N CYS A 86 30.70 32.78 -10.86
CA CYS A 86 30.12 32.63 -12.21
C CYS A 86 30.39 31.30 -12.93
N SER A 87 30.75 30.23 -12.22
CA SER A 87 30.83 28.89 -12.79
C SER A 87 29.71 27.97 -12.29
N HIS A 88 29.45 26.88 -13.01
CA HIS A 88 28.51 25.83 -12.63
C HIS A 88 29.24 24.50 -12.51
N ASP A 89 28.84 23.69 -11.55
CA ASP A 89 29.33 22.32 -11.38
C ASP A 89 28.13 21.39 -11.15
N SER A 90 28.25 20.16 -11.62
CA SER A 90 27.16 19.17 -11.63
C SER A 90 27.71 17.82 -11.20
N LYS A 91 27.02 17.16 -10.28
CA LYS A 91 27.35 15.81 -9.81
C LYS A 91 26.14 14.91 -9.89
N ASP A 92 26.37 13.71 -10.39
CA ASP A 92 25.36 12.67 -10.47
C ASP A 92 25.39 11.82 -9.20
N PHE A 93 24.20 11.46 -8.73
CA PHE A 93 24.03 10.43 -7.72
C PHE A 93 22.86 9.54 -8.12
N TYR A 94 22.87 8.32 -7.61
CA TYR A 94 21.92 7.28 -7.98
C TYR A 94 21.09 6.88 -6.76
N LEU A 95 19.78 6.79 -6.96
CA LEU A 95 18.81 6.22 -6.03
C LEU A 95 18.25 4.96 -6.66
N GLU A 96 18.50 3.83 -6.02
CA GLU A 96 18.00 2.54 -6.46
C GLU A 96 16.91 2.05 -5.50
N ASN A 97 15.79 1.62 -6.08
CA ASN A 97 14.76 0.92 -5.31
C ASN A 97 15.24 -0.52 -5.07
N ALA A 98 15.64 -0.80 -3.83
CA ALA A 98 16.04 -2.14 -3.37
C ALA A 98 14.88 -2.87 -2.65
N GLY A 99 13.65 -2.40 -2.85
CA GLY A 99 12.42 -3.01 -2.37
C GLY A 99 12.08 -4.30 -3.09
N LYS A 100 11.26 -5.12 -2.43
CA LYS A 100 10.60 -6.30 -3.00
C LYS A 100 9.25 -5.93 -3.57
#